data_AF-A0A1G2M3E1-F1
#
_entry.id   AF-A0A1G2M3E1-F1
#
_cell.length_a   1.000
_cell.length_b   1.000
_cell.length_c   1.000
_cell.angle_alpha   90.00
_cell.angle_beta   90.00
_cell.angle_gamma   90.00
#
_symmetry.space_group_name_H-M   'P 1'
#
loop_
_entity.id
_entity.type
_entity.pdbx_description
1 polymer ?
#
loop_
_entity_poly.entity_id
_entity_poly.type
_entity_poly.pdbx_seq_one_letter_code
_entity_poly.pdbx_strand_id
1 'polypeptide(L)'
;MNSEPNKGAVHRVWKFFDHLEDHVRARLSHHPILYSLVGGVAIVLFWRGVWMLADEIGLSSISSIIISVVIMLITGLFVSFFVGDRIVLSGIRQEKKVIEKTEEEIKSESVAISEVREELKLIEKGIEKLEKIERHNHSK
;
A
#
# COMPACT_ATOMS: atom_id res chain seq x y z
N MET A 1 34.51 -7.75 -32.22
CA MET A 1 34.53 -8.75 -31.13
C MET A 1 33.61 -8.25 -30.04
N ASN A 2 32.34 -8.69 -30.04
CA ASN A 2 31.39 -8.36 -28.98
C ASN A 2 31.61 -9.34 -27.83
N SER A 3 32.08 -8.84 -26.69
CA SER A 3 32.07 -9.55 -25.42
C SER A 3 30.65 -9.54 -24.87
N GLU A 4 29.92 -10.65 -25.04
CA GLU A 4 28.66 -10.88 -24.32
C GLU A 4 28.94 -10.91 -22.80
N PRO A 5 28.15 -10.22 -21.97
CA PRO A 5 28.36 -10.23 -20.53
C PRO A 5 28.01 -11.61 -19.96
N ASN A 6 28.85 -12.10 -19.05
CA ASN A 6 28.77 -13.39 -18.36
C ASN A 6 27.48 -13.53 -17.52
N LYS A 7 26.36 -13.91 -18.16
CA LYS A 7 25.04 -14.11 -17.53
C LYS A 7 25.03 -15.23 -16.47
N GLY A 8 25.99 -16.16 -16.52
CA GLY A 8 26.04 -17.32 -15.62
C GLY A 8 26.58 -17.04 -14.20
N ALA A 9 27.37 -15.98 -14.02
CA ALA A 9 27.87 -15.58 -12.70
C ALA A 9 26.80 -14.81 -11.92
N VAL A 10 26.14 -13.85 -12.57
CA VAL A 10 25.07 -13.03 -11.98
C VAL A 10 23.90 -13.91 -11.52
N HIS A 11 23.46 -14.86 -12.36
CA HIS A 11 22.38 -15.78 -12.02
C HIS A 11 22.69 -16.67 -10.80
N ARG A 12 23.96 -17.06 -10.63
CA ARG A 12 24.40 -17.86 -9.47
C ARG A 12 24.37 -17.06 -8.18
N VAL A 13 24.80 -15.80 -8.24
CA VAL A 13 24.74 -14.88 -7.09
C VAL A 13 23.28 -14.63 -6.72
N TRP A 14 22.42 -14.32 -7.69
CA TRP A 14 20.99 -14.15 -7.45
C TRP A 14 20.36 -15.38 -6.79
N LYS A 15 20.60 -16.59 -7.31
CA LYS A 15 20.10 -17.84 -6.71
C LYS A 15 20.61 -18.09 -5.28
N PHE A 16 21.86 -17.70 -4.99
CA PHE A 16 22.44 -17.86 -3.65
C PHE A 16 21.75 -16.95 -2.64
N PHE A 17 21.54 -15.68 -3.00
CA PHE A 17 20.85 -14.71 -2.16
C PHE A 17 19.38 -15.09 -1.95
N ASP A 18 18.69 -15.55 -2.99
CA ASP A 18 17.29 -16.00 -2.92
C ASP A 18 17.13 -17.18 -1.93
N HIS A 19 18.00 -18.18 -2.02
CA HIS A 19 17.96 -19.33 -1.11
C HIS A 19 18.31 -18.98 0.35
N LEU A 20 19.24 -18.03 0.55
CA LEU A 20 19.59 -17.53 1.88
C LEU A 20 18.44 -16.71 2.48
N GLU A 21 17.80 -15.86 1.67
CA GLU A 21 16.65 -15.06 2.07
C GLU A 21 15.48 -15.94 2.50
N ASP A 22 15.14 -16.97 1.71
CA ASP A 22 14.06 -17.90 2.05
C ASP A 22 14.34 -18.66 3.36
N HIS A 23 15.57 -19.10 3.58
CA HIS A 23 15.96 -19.82 4.78
C HIS A 23 15.92 -18.93 6.04
N VAL A 24 16.42 -17.70 5.91
CA VAL A 24 16.36 -16.70 6.98
C VAL A 24 14.91 -16.33 7.27
N ARG A 25 14.10 -16.06 6.23
CA ARG A 25 12.68 -15.71 6.36
C ARG A 25 11.87 -16.82 7.04
N ALA A 26 12.09 -18.08 6.67
CA ALA A 26 11.41 -19.22 7.27
C ALA A 26 11.73 -19.38 8.77
N ARG A 27 13.02 -19.33 9.13
CA ARG A 27 13.49 -19.54 10.52
C ARG A 27 13.19 -18.36 11.45
N LEU A 28 13.08 -17.16 10.88
CA LEU A 28 13.02 -15.91 11.64
C LEU A 28 11.61 -15.31 11.77
N SER A 29 10.63 -15.88 11.06
CA SER A 29 9.19 -15.65 11.25
C SER A 29 8.72 -15.83 12.70
N HIS A 30 9.42 -16.67 13.48
CA HIS A 30 9.11 -16.94 14.89
C HIS A 30 9.78 -15.96 15.87
N HIS A 31 10.73 -15.12 15.43
CA HIS A 31 11.46 -14.18 16.29
C HIS A 31 11.67 -12.78 15.66
N PRO A 32 10.58 -12.02 15.42
CA PRO A 32 10.63 -10.69 14.79
C PRO A 32 11.49 -9.66 15.56
N ILE A 33 11.62 -9.79 16.88
CA ILE A 33 12.41 -8.86 17.72
C ILE A 33 13.92 -9.04 17.51
N LEU A 34 14.41 -10.29 17.41
CA LEU A 34 15.83 -10.55 17.18
C LEU A 34 16.24 -10.10 15.77
N TYR A 35 15.34 -10.26 14.80
CA TYR A 35 15.57 -9.78 13.45
C TYR A 35 15.71 -8.27 13.39
N SER A 36 14.81 -7.52 14.04
CA SER A 36 14.89 -6.05 14.03
C SER A 36 16.13 -5.54 14.75
N LEU A 37 16.60 -6.24 15.79
CA LEU A 37 17.85 -5.92 16.49
C LEU A 37 19.07 -6.13 15.58
N VAL A 38 19.18 -7.31 14.94
CA VAL A 38 20.28 -7.61 14.01
C VAL A 38 20.24 -6.67 12.80
N GLY A 39 19.06 -6.42 12.24
CA GLY A 39 18.85 -5.49 11.14
C GLY A 39 19.24 -4.06 11.51
N GLY A 40 18.85 -3.59 12.69
CA GLY A 40 19.24 -2.28 13.20
C GLY A 40 20.76 -2.12 13.35
N VAL A 41 21.43 -3.13 13.94
CA VAL A 41 22.90 -3.15 14.06
C VAL A 41 23.56 -3.14 12.67
N ALA A 42 23.06 -3.95 11.74
CA ALA A 42 23.56 -3.99 10.37
C ALA A 42 23.42 -2.65 9.65
N ILE A 43 22.29 -1.94 9.79
CA ILE A 43 22.08 -0.61 9.18
C ILE A 43 23.08 0.41 9.73
N VAL A 44 23.28 0.43 11.05
CA VAL A 44 24.23 1.35 11.69
C VAL A 44 25.67 1.06 11.25
N LEU A 45 26.08 -0.21 11.22
CA LEU A 45 27.41 -0.62 10.75
C LEU A 45 27.61 -0.32 9.26
N PHE A 46 26.58 -0.54 8.44
CA PHE A 46 26.62 -0.22 7.01
C PHE A 46 26.86 1.27 6.80
N TRP A 47 26.06 2.12 7.46
CA TRP A 47 26.25 3.57 7.36
C TRP A 47 27.64 3.97 7.83
N ARG A 48 28.11 3.47 8.97
CA ARG A 48 29.49 3.69 9.43
C ARG A 48 30.53 3.31 8.37
N GLY A 49 30.37 2.15 7.73
CA GLY A 49 31.26 1.68 6.67
C GLY A 49 31.28 2.61 5.46
N VAL A 50 30.14 3.17 5.05
CA VAL A 50 30.05 4.13 3.95
C VAL A 50 30.86 5.40 4.24
N TRP A 51 30.80 5.92 5.48
CA TRP A 51 31.56 7.11 5.86
C TRP A 51 33.06 6.83 5.89
N MET A 52 33.45 5.72 6.52
CA MET A 52 34.86 5.31 6.55
C MET A 52 35.43 5.11 5.15
N LEU A 53 34.66 4.49 4.25
CA LEU A 53 35.07 4.30 2.87
C LEU A 53 35.27 5.65 2.16
N ALA A 54 34.36 6.61 2.38
CA ALA A 54 34.49 7.95 1.83
C ALA A 54 35.75 8.68 2.35
N ASP A 55 36.04 8.53 3.64
CA ASP A 55 37.24 9.11 4.26
C ASP A 55 38.53 8.45 3.72
N GLU A 56 38.55 7.13 3.56
CA GLU A 56 39.70 6.38 3.04
C GLU A 56 40.06 6.75 1.60
N ILE A 57 39.07 7.03 0.75
CA ILE A 57 39.30 7.49 -0.62
C ILE A 57 39.57 9.01 -0.70
N GLY A 58 39.67 9.70 0.44
CA GLY A 58 40.00 11.11 0.51
C GLY A 58 38.91 12.03 -0.05
N LEU A 59 37.64 11.61 -0.02
CA LEU A 59 36.54 12.46 -0.46
C LEU A 59 36.36 13.61 0.51
N SER A 60 36.74 14.81 0.07
CA SER A 60 36.41 16.04 0.78
C SER A 60 34.89 16.20 0.93
N SER A 61 34.46 16.91 1.96
CA SER A 61 33.03 17.14 2.24
C SER A 61 32.30 17.78 1.06
N ILE A 62 32.95 18.69 0.33
CA ILE A 62 32.38 19.34 -0.86
C ILE A 62 32.23 18.34 -2.01
N SER A 63 33.24 17.51 -2.28
CA SER A 63 33.16 16.50 -3.35
C SER A 63 32.06 15.46 -3.08
N SER A 64 31.89 15.04 -1.83
CA SER A 64 30.82 14.11 -1.43
C SER A 64 29.43 14.71 -1.67
N ILE A 65 29.24 16.00 -1.39
CA ILE A 65 27.99 16.71 -1.65
C ILE A 65 27.72 16.78 -3.17
N ILE A 66 28.71 17.15 -3.96
CA ILE A 66 28.53 17.28 -5.42
C ILE A 66 28.21 15.91 -6.04
N ILE A 67 28.97 14.87 -5.70
CA ILE A 67 28.76 13.52 -6.22
C ILE A 67 27.39 12.97 -5.80
N SER A 68 27.00 13.14 -4.54
CA SER A 68 25.69 12.68 -4.07
C SER A 68 24.54 13.40 -4.77
N VAL A 69 24.62 14.73 -4.97
CA VAL A 69 23.62 15.48 -5.72
C VAL A 69 23.52 14.99 -7.17
N VAL A 70 24.66 14.81 -7.86
CA VAL A 70 24.67 14.30 -9.24
C VAL A 70 24.04 12.92 -9.34
N ILE A 71 24.43 11.99 -8.44
CA ILE A 71 23.85 10.64 -8.41
C ILE A 71 22.35 10.69 -8.11
N MET A 72 21.91 11.49 -7.15
CA MET A 72 20.49 11.64 -6.80
C MET A 72 19.66 12.23 -7.93
N LEU A 73 20.23 13.13 -8.73
CA LEU A 73 19.58 13.68 -9.92
C LEU A 73 19.49 12.64 -11.03
N ILE A 74 20.57 11.90 -11.32
CA ILE A 74 20.60 10.85 -12.36
C ILE A 74 19.64 9.71 -12.03
N THR A 75 19.63 9.27 -10.77
CA THR A 75 18.74 8.18 -10.30
C THR A 75 17.29 8.63 -10.15
N GLY A 76 17.01 9.95 -10.24
CA GLY A 76 15.68 10.50 -9.99
C GLY A 76 15.24 10.47 -8.53
N LEU A 77 16.11 10.01 -7.61
CA LEU A 77 15.85 9.91 -6.17
C LEU A 77 15.51 11.26 -5.56
N PHE A 78 16.16 12.34 -6.01
CA PHE A 78 15.85 13.68 -5.53
C PHE A 78 14.38 14.04 -5.83
N VAL A 79 13.95 13.86 -7.08
CA VAL A 79 12.56 14.17 -7.49
C VAL A 79 11.57 13.23 -6.80
N SER A 80 11.89 11.93 -6.72
CA SER A 80 11.05 10.94 -6.05
C SER A 80 10.87 11.23 -4.56
N PHE A 81 11.91 11.64 -3.84
CA PHE A 81 11.81 11.96 -2.42
C PHE A 81 11.03 13.26 -2.17
N PHE A 82 11.27 14.30 -2.98
CA PHE A 82 10.61 15.60 -2.79
C PHE A 82 9.17 15.66 -3.29
N VAL A 83 8.88 14.99 -4.40
CA VAL A 83 7.58 15.03 -5.08
C VAL A 83 6.77 13.76 -4.78
N GLY A 84 7.41 12.59 -4.75
CA GLY A 84 6.77 11.30 -4.51
C GLY A 84 6.10 11.21 -3.14
N ASP A 85 6.77 11.60 -2.06
CA ASP A 85 6.17 11.53 -0.71
C ASP A 85 4.89 12.38 -0.61
N ARG A 86 4.88 13.58 -1.22
CA ARG A 86 3.69 14.44 -1.24
C ARG A 86 2.60 13.90 -2.16
N ILE A 87 2.95 13.39 -3.34
CA ILE A 87 1.98 12.80 -4.28
C ILE A 87 1.35 11.54 -3.67
N VAL A 88 2.15 10.63 -3.12
CA VAL A 88 1.68 9.39 -2.48
C VAL A 88 0.76 9.72 -1.30
N LEU A 89 1.17 10.65 -0.44
CA LEU A 89 0.33 11.07 0.69
C LEU A 89 -0.97 11.75 0.22
N SER A 90 -0.91 12.56 -0.84
CA SER A 90 -2.10 13.20 -1.41
C SER A 90 -3.04 12.20 -2.08
N GLY A 91 -2.49 11.17 -2.73
CA GLY A 91 -3.23 10.06 -3.35
C GLY A 91 -3.99 9.26 -2.30
N ILE A 92 -3.29 8.82 -1.23
CA ILE A 92 -3.92 8.11 -0.10
C ILE A 92 -5.03 8.96 0.54
N ARG A 93 -4.82 10.27 0.69
CA ARG A 93 -5.84 11.17 1.25
C ARG A 93 -7.05 11.33 0.33
N GLN A 94 -6.85 11.35 -0.99
CA GLN A 94 -7.94 11.42 -1.96
C GLN A 94 -8.73 10.11 -2.00
N GLU A 95 -8.07 8.96 -2.01
CA GLU A 95 -8.70 7.64 -1.94
C GLU A 95 -9.56 7.50 -0.69
N LYS A 96 -9.03 7.89 0.48
CA LYS A 96 -9.79 7.89 1.73
C LYS A 96 -11.06 8.73 1.64
N LYS A 97 -10.97 9.93 1.05
CA LYS A 97 -12.12 10.82 0.84
C LYS A 97 -13.17 10.22 -0.10
N VAL A 98 -12.75 9.46 -1.11
CA VAL A 98 -13.67 8.74 -2.00
C VAL A 98 -14.39 7.63 -1.23
N ILE A 99 -13.66 6.85 -0.43
CA ILE A 99 -14.23 5.77 0.40
C ILE A 99 -15.28 6.33 1.37
N GLU A 100 -14.98 7.42 2.08
CA GLU A 100 -15.92 8.06 3.01
C GLU A 100 -17.21 8.53 2.31
N LYS A 101 -17.09 9.13 1.12
CA LYS A 101 -18.26 9.53 0.33
C LYS A 101 -19.09 8.35 -0.14
N THR A 102 -18.43 7.29 -0.63
CA THR A 102 -19.13 6.07 -1.05
C THR A 102 -19.84 5.41 0.13
N GLU A 103 -19.25 5.42 1.33
CA GLU A 103 -19.91 4.93 2.54
C GLU A 103 -21.14 5.76 2.92
N GLU A 104 -21.05 7.10 2.83
CA GLU A 104 -22.20 7.99 3.03
C GLU A 104 -23.31 7.76 1.99
N GLU A 105 -22.95 7.63 0.72
CA GLU A 105 -23.89 7.32 -0.37
C GLU A 105 -24.59 5.98 -0.14
N ILE A 106 -23.86 4.90 0.16
CA ILE A 106 -24.43 3.58 0.48
C ILE A 106 -25.39 3.67 1.68
N LYS A 107 -25.03 4.43 2.71
CA LYS A 107 -25.89 4.61 3.89
C LYS A 107 -27.19 5.34 3.51
N SER A 108 -27.11 6.38 2.68
CA SER A 108 -28.28 7.10 2.19
C SER A 108 -29.19 6.22 1.31
N GLU A 109 -28.60 5.41 0.43
CA GLU A 109 -29.35 4.46 -0.40
C GLU A 109 -30.03 3.39 0.45
N SER A 110 -29.35 2.89 1.49
CA SER A 110 -29.94 1.94 2.42
C SER A 110 -31.15 2.52 3.16
N VAL A 111 -31.13 3.82 3.50
CA VAL A 111 -32.28 4.50 4.10
C VAL A 111 -33.42 4.62 3.10
N ALA A 112 -33.14 5.07 1.87
CA ALA A 112 -34.14 5.18 0.81
C ALA A 112 -34.81 3.83 0.49
N ILE A 113 -34.03 2.74 0.44
CA ILE A 113 -34.57 1.38 0.25
C ILE A 113 -35.47 0.98 1.42
N SER A 114 -35.10 1.34 2.65
CA SER A 114 -35.94 1.07 3.82
C SER A 114 -37.28 1.79 3.74
N GLU A 115 -37.29 3.07 3.33
CA GLU A 115 -38.50 3.86 3.15
C GLU A 115 -39.41 3.27 2.06
N VAL A 116 -38.85 2.94 0.89
CA VAL A 116 -39.60 2.27 -0.19
C VAL A 116 -40.21 0.95 0.27
N ARG A 117 -39.47 0.17 1.07
CA ARG A 117 -39.96 -1.09 1.64
C ARG A 117 -41.13 -0.86 2.61
N GLU A 118 -41.11 0.21 3.40
CA GLU A 118 -42.23 0.56 4.28
C GLU A 118 -43.46 0.98 3.48
N GLU A 119 -43.30 1.80 2.44
CA GLU A 119 -44.41 2.21 1.57
C GLU A 119 -45.08 1.01 0.89
N LEU A 120 -44.29 0.07 0.37
CA LEU A 120 -44.83 -1.17 -0.21
C LEU A 120 -45.65 -1.98 0.79
N LYS A 121 -45.20 -2.06 2.05
CA LYS A 121 -45.94 -2.71 3.15
C LYS A 121 -47.27 -2.02 3.46
N LEU A 122 -47.31 -0.69 3.37
CA LEU A 122 -48.54 0.08 3.58
C LEU A 122 -49.54 -0.18 2.45
N ILE A 123 -49.05 -0.24 1.20
CA ILE A 123 -49.87 -0.59 0.03
C ILE A 123 -50.44 -2.00 0.17
N GLU A 124 -49.62 -2.99 0.54
CA GLU A 124 -50.05 -4.38 0.76
C GLU A 124 -51.19 -4.46 1.79
N LYS A 125 -51.04 -3.79 2.94
CA LYS A 125 -52.11 -3.71 3.95
C LYS A 125 -53.36 -3.00 3.44
N GLY A 126 -53.19 -2.00 2.57
CA GLY A 126 -54.30 -1.30 1.92
C GLY A 126 -55.12 -2.23 1.03
N ILE A 127 -54.43 -3.05 0.21
CA ILE A 127 -55.05 -4.03 -0.68
C ILE A 127 -55.79 -5.11 0.13
N GLU A 128 -55.18 -5.67 1.19
CA GLU A 128 -55.85 -6.65 2.06
C GLU A 128 -57.15 -6.12 2.68
N LYS A 129 -57.17 -4.84 3.08
CA LYS A 129 -58.38 -4.21 3.62
C LYS A 129 -59.47 -4.10 2.56
N LEU A 130 -59.12 -3.69 1.35
CA LEU A 130 -60.08 -3.60 0.24
C LEU A 130 -60.67 -4.98 -0.10
N GLU A 131 -59.84 -6.02 -0.18
CA GLU A 131 -60.28 -7.39 -0.45
C GLU A 131 -61.22 -7.92 0.65
N LYS A 132 -60.99 -7.57 1.92
CA LYS A 132 -61.90 -7.92 3.03
C LYS A 132 -63.25 -7.21 2.93
N ILE A 133 -63.26 -5.92 2.56
CA ILE A 133 -64.50 -5.15 2.41
C ILE A 133 -65.34 -5.72 1.26
N GLU A 134 -64.70 -6.06 0.14
CA GLU A 134 -65.36 -6.63 -1.04
C GLU A 134 -66.00 -8.00 -0.73
N ARG A 135 -65.28 -8.88 -0.02
CA ARG A 135 -65.83 -10.16 0.45
C ARG A 135 -67.02 -10.00 1.41
N HIS A 136 -67.04 -8.97 2.24
CA HIS A 136 -68.13 -8.73 3.18
C HIS A 136 -69.39 -8.19 2.49
N ASN A 137 -69.24 -7.36 1.46
CA ASN A 137 -70.36 -6.85 0.67
C ASN A 137 -71.02 -7.90 -0.22
N HIS A 138 -70.28 -8.91 -0.71
CA HIS A 138 -70.83 -10.01 -1.51
C HIS A 138 -71.57 -11.10 -0.70
N SER A 139 -71.51 -11.05 0.65
CA SER A 139 -72.17 -12.00 1.56
C SER A 139 -73.54 -11.51 2.07
N LYS A 140 -74.04 -10.38 1.56
CA LYS A 140 -75.29 -9.74 1.96
C LYS A 140 -76.26 -9.67 0.79
#